data_AF-V5HDC8-F1
#
_entry.id   AF-V5HDC8-F1
#
_cell.length_a   1.000
_cell.length_b   1.000
_cell.length_c   1.000
_cell.angle_alpha   90.00
_cell.angle_beta   90.00
_cell.angle_gamma   90.00
#
_symmetry.space_group_name_H-M   'P 1'
#
loop_
_entity.id
_entity.type
_entity.pdbx_description
1 polymer ?
#
loop_
_entity_poly.entity_id
_entity_poly.type
_entity_poly.pdbx_seq_one_letter_code
_entity_poly.pdbx_strand_id
1 'polypeptide(L)' 'KDFLDHYRIMSADSDFRFSEEFELLKHVGRDKPCGAADLPVNRPKNRFTNILPYDHSRVKLLPTDDEDGSDYINANYIP' A
#
# COMPACT_ATOMS: atom_id res chain seq x y z
N LYS A 1 5.88 -22.76 19.73
CA LYS A 1 7.24 -23.09 20.20
C LYS A 1 8.27 -23.21 19.07
N ASP A 2 7.85 -23.17 17.80
CA ASP A 2 8.71 -23.34 16.62
C ASP A 2 9.30 -22.03 16.05
N PHE A 3 8.82 -20.87 16.52
CA PHE A 3 9.23 -19.57 15.96
C PHE A 3 10.73 -19.29 16.08
N LEU A 4 11.37 -19.70 17.18
CA LEU A 4 12.81 -19.47 17.38
C LEU A 4 13.66 -20.27 16.39
N ASP A 5 13.27 -21.51 16.09
CA ASP A 5 13.98 -22.33 15.11
C ASP A 5 13.72 -21.85 13.69
N HIS A 6 12.47 -21.48 13.40
CA HIS A 6 12.10 -20.83 12.13
C HIS A 6 12.93 -19.56 11.89
N TYR A 7 13.00 -18.63 12.85
CA TYR A 7 13.81 -17.42 12.72
C TYR A 7 15.29 -17.76 12.47
N ARG A 8 15.86 -18.70 13.23
CA ARG A 8 17.25 -19.15 13.05
C ARG A 8 17.52 -19.66 11.64
N ILE A 9 16.59 -20.43 11.08
CA ILE A 9 16.68 -20.96 9.71
C ILE A 9 16.51 -19.84 8.68
N MET A 10 15.60 -18.89 8.91
CA MET A 10 15.28 -17.83 7.95
C MET A 10 16.35 -16.73 7.89
N SER A 11 16.97 -16.41 9.03
CA SER A 11 18.02 -15.38 9.14
C SER A 11 19.42 -15.87 8.77
N ALA A 12 19.60 -17.17 8.56
CA ALA A 12 20.87 -17.76 8.16
C ALA A 12 21.36 -17.17 6.83
N ASP A 13 22.68 -17.17 6.63
CA ASP A 13 23.32 -16.73 5.39
C ASP A 13 22.95 -15.30 4.97
N SER A 14 22.95 -14.37 5.94
CA SER A 14 22.56 -12.96 5.75
C SER A 14 21.10 -12.78 5.32
N ASP A 15 20.18 -13.36 6.07
CA ASP A 15 18.74 -13.27 5.82
C ASP A 15 18.31 -13.78 4.44
N PHE A 16 19.02 -14.79 3.91
CA PHE A 16 18.81 -15.29 2.54
C PHE A 16 17.36 -15.74 2.31
N ARG A 17 16.82 -16.56 3.22
CA ARG A 17 15.46 -17.09 3.08
C ARG A 17 14.39 -16.05 3.37
N PHE A 18 14.65 -15.11 4.28
CA PHE A 18 13.77 -13.94 4.44
C PHE A 18 13.69 -13.12 3.16
N SER A 19 14.83 -12.91 2.50
CA SER A 19 14.88 -12.17 1.23
C SER A 19 14.09 -12.90 0.13
N GLU A 20 14.28 -14.21 0.00
CA GLU A 20 13.54 -15.03 -0.97
C GLU A 20 12.02 -14.99 -0.71
N GLU A 21 11.59 -15.15 0.54
CA GLU A 21 10.18 -15.11 0.92
C GLU A 21 9.55 -13.73 0.69
N PHE A 22 10.28 -12.65 1.03
CA PHE A 22 9.83 -11.28 0.80
C PHE A 22 9.66 -10.97 -0.70
N GLU A 23 10.55 -11.47 -1.55
CA GLU A 23 10.45 -11.31 -3.01
C GLU A 23 9.18 -11.93 -3.61
N LEU A 24 8.60 -12.94 -2.96
CA LEU A 24 7.31 -13.52 -3.39
C LEU A 24 6.15 -12.52 -3.22
N LEU A 25 6.27 -11.54 -2.31
CA LEU A 25 5.24 -10.54 -2.04
C LEU A 25 5.23 -9.38 -3.05
N LYS A 26 6.26 -9.25 -3.89
CA LYS A 26 6.51 -8.04 -4.72
C LYS A 26 5.37 -7.63 -5.65
N HIS A 27 4.53 -8.58 -6.07
CA HIS A 27 3.42 -8.36 -7.01
C HIS A 27 2.04 -8.39 -6.33
N VAL A 28 1.98 -8.72 -5.04
CA VAL A 28 0.72 -8.92 -4.34
C VAL A 28 -0.06 -7.60 -4.27
N GLY A 29 -1.25 -7.58 -4.88
CA GLY A 29 -2.19 -6.47 -4.84
C GLY A 29 -1.86 -5.28 -5.76
N ARG A 30 -0.74 -5.28 -6.49
CA ARG A 30 -0.33 -4.17 -7.36
C ARG A 30 -1.21 -3.97 -8.59
N ASP A 31 -2.01 -4.97 -8.92
CA ASP A 31 -3.00 -4.98 -10.00
C ASP A 31 -4.30 -4.25 -9.63
N LYS A 32 -4.47 -3.88 -8.35
CA LYS A 32 -5.66 -3.20 -7.86
C LYS A 32 -5.69 -1.73 -8.34
N PRO A 33 -6.87 -1.20 -8.67
CA PRO A 33 -7.00 0.15 -9.22
C PRO A 33 -6.75 1.24 -8.17
N CYS A 34 -6.20 2.36 -8.62
CA CYS A 34 -5.95 3.59 -7.85
C CYS A 34 -6.55 4.84 -8.56
N GLY A 35 -7.66 4.67 -9.27
CA GLY A 35 -8.18 5.67 -10.20
C GLY A 35 -8.51 7.02 -9.54
N ALA A 36 -8.98 7.02 -8.29
CA ALA A 36 -9.23 8.26 -7.55
C ALA A 36 -7.93 9.06 -7.31
N ALA A 37 -6.81 8.38 -7.08
CA ALA A 37 -5.51 9.00 -6.85
C ALA A 37 -4.90 9.60 -8.12
N ASP A 38 -5.23 9.04 -9.29
CA ASP A 38 -4.71 9.47 -10.59
C ASP A 38 -5.40 10.72 -11.17
N LEU A 39 -6.56 11.09 -10.60
CA LEU A 39 -7.29 12.30 -10.99
C LEU A 39 -6.39 13.54 -10.89
N PRO A 40 -6.38 14.44 -11.90
CA PRO A 40 -5.51 15.61 -11.89
C PRO A 40 -5.62 16.46 -10.61
N VAL A 41 -6.82 16.61 -10.05
CA VAL A 41 -7.09 17.37 -8.81
C VAL A 41 -6.48 16.72 -7.56
N ASN A 42 -6.26 15.39 -7.59
CA ASN A 42 -5.74 14.62 -6.46
C ASN A 42 -4.24 14.35 -6.53
N ARG A 43 -3.61 14.50 -7.71
CA ARG A 43 -2.15 14.31 -7.87
C ARG A 43 -1.31 15.15 -6.88
N PRO A 44 -1.60 16.45 -6.66
CA PRO A 44 -0.85 17.26 -5.69
C PRO A 44 -1.05 16.81 -4.24
N LYS A 45 -2.10 16.02 -3.96
CA LYS A 45 -2.42 15.49 -2.62
C LYS A 45 -1.62 14.22 -2.28
N ASN A 46 -0.78 13.74 -3.20
CA ASN A 46 0.10 12.58 -3.01
C ASN A 46 1.55 13.01 -2.78
N ARG A 47 2.20 12.47 -1.74
CA ARG A 47 3.63 12.74 -1.46
C ARG A 47 4.55 12.09 -2.51
N PHE A 48 4.16 10.93 -3.03
CA PHE A 48 4.92 10.17 -4.01
C PHE A 48 4.01 9.66 -5.12
N THR A 49 4.53 9.57 -6.35
CA THR A 49 3.77 9.13 -7.53
C THR A 49 3.54 7.62 -7.58
N ASN A 50 4.34 6.84 -6.84
CA ASN A 50 4.28 5.38 -6.81
C ASN A 50 3.63 4.82 -5.53
N ILE A 51 3.20 5.69 -4.61
CA ILE A 51 2.53 5.30 -3.36
C ILE A 51 1.12 5.90 -3.38
N LEU A 52 0.19 5.18 -4.01
CA LEU A 52 -1.18 5.60 -4.24
C LEU A 52 -2.16 4.67 -3.52
N PRO A 53 -3.26 5.18 -2.94
CA PRO A 53 -4.23 4.36 -2.25
C PRO A 53 -5.08 3.56 -3.24
N TYR A 54 -5.31 2.29 -2.94
CA TYR A 54 -6.23 1.46 -3.74
C TYR A 54 -7.69 1.91 -3.55
N ASP A 55 -8.47 1.96 -4.64
CA ASP A 55 -9.83 2.51 -4.62
C ASP A 55 -10.78 1.76 -3.67
N HIS A 56 -10.66 0.43 -3.63
CA HIS A 56 -11.56 -0.44 -2.85
C HIS A 56 -11.41 -0.28 -1.33
N SER A 57 -10.29 0.26 -0.85
CA SER A 57 -10.02 0.40 0.59
C SER A 57 -9.61 1.82 0.99
N ARG A 58 -9.68 2.80 0.08
CA ARG A 58 -9.31 4.18 0.40
C ARG A 58 -10.24 4.77 1.44
N VAL A 59 -9.69 5.58 2.33
CA VAL A 59 -10.48 6.40 3.24
C VAL A 59 -11.13 7.51 2.42
N LYS A 60 -12.44 7.72 2.60
CA LYS A 60 -13.20 8.80 1.92
C LYS A 60 -13.59 9.84 2.95
N LEU A 61 -13.13 11.08 2.75
CA LEU A 61 -13.57 12.20 3.57
C LEU A 61 -15.03 12.55 3.22
N LEU A 62 -15.69 13.31 4.10
CA LEU A 62 -16.98 13.91 3.76
C LEU A 62 -16.73 14.95 2.66
N PRO A 63 -17.37 14.81 1.47
CA PRO A 63 -17.17 15.74 0.38
C PRO A 63 -17.73 17.12 0.74
N THR A 64 -17.12 18.17 0.20
CA THR A 64 -17.64 19.53 0.19
C THR A 64 -18.24 19.84 -1.18
N ASP A 65 -19.35 20.58 -1.23
CA ASP A 65 -20.11 20.81 -2.47
C ASP A 65 -19.33 21.63 -3.52
N ASP A 66 -18.33 22.41 -3.09
CA ASP A 66 -17.61 23.37 -3.94
C ASP A 66 -16.19 22.91 -4.36
N GLU A 67 -15.72 21.73 -3.93
CA GLU A 67 -14.36 21.27 -4.22
C GLU A 67 -14.30 19.83 -4.77
N ASP A 68 -13.90 19.72 -6.03
CA ASP A 68 -13.62 18.43 -6.68
C ASP A 68 -12.47 17.70 -5.98
N GLY A 69 -12.71 16.41 -5.69
CA GLY A 69 -11.73 15.58 -4.98
C GLY A 69 -11.57 15.96 -3.50
N SER A 70 -12.51 16.69 -2.91
CA SER A 70 -12.55 16.95 -1.45
C SER A 70 -12.71 15.67 -0.62
N ASP A 71 -13.27 14.61 -1.22
CA ASP A 71 -13.38 13.28 -0.60
C ASP A 71 -12.04 12.52 -0.52
N TYR A 72 -10.99 13.03 -1.17
CA TYR A 72 -9.73 12.32 -1.35
C TYR A 72 -8.70 12.65 -0.27
N ILE A 73 -8.16 11.59 0.33
CA ILE A 73 -6.93 11.59 1.13
C ILE A 73 -6.11 10.35 0.78
N ASN A 74 -4.77 10.47 0.75
CA ASN A 74 -3.89 9.33 0.53
C ASN A 74 -3.82 8.46 1.81
N ALA A 75 -4.80 7.56 1.96
CA ALA A 75 -4.89 6.61 3.06
C ALA A 75 -5.77 5.39 2.68
N ASN A 76 -5.45 4.22 3.25
CA ASN A 76 -6.26 3.00 3.14
C ASN A 76 -6.57 2.43 4.53
N TYR A 77 -7.72 1.78 4.66
CA TYR A 77 -7.99 0.90 5.81
C TYR A 77 -7.12 -0.35 5.73
N ILE A 78 -6.52 -0.75 6.86
CA ILE A 78 -5.69 -1.94 7.01
C ILE A 78 -6.33 -2.82 8.09
N PRO A 79 -6.47 -4.14 7.87
CA PRO A 79 -6.99 -5.07 8.87
C PRO A 79 -6.04 -5.29 10.04
#